data_AF-A0A535ZPZ2-F1
#
_entry.id   AF-A0A535ZPZ2-F1
#
_cell.length_a   1.000
_cell.length_b   1.000
_cell.length_c   1.000
_cell.angle_alpha   90.00
_cell.angle_beta   90.00
_cell.angle_gamma   90.00
#
_symmetry.space_group_name_H-M   'P 1'
#
loop_
_entity.id
_entity.type
_entity.pdbx_description
1 polymer ?
#
loop_
_entity_poly.entity_id
_entity_poly.type
_entity_poly.pdbx_seq_one_letter_code
_entity_poly.pdbx_strand_id
1 'polypeptide(L)' 'MEILWLGHSCFQLRGKNVTLITDPFSPQLGYSLGKINAPIVTIS' A
#
# COMPACT_ATOMS: atom_id res chain seq x y z
N MET A 1 -15.12 4.07 0.40
CA MET A 1 -13.81 4.02 1.07
C MET A 1 -13.49 2.54 1.25
N GLU A 2 -12.33 2.11 0.75
CA GLU A 2 -11.88 0.71 0.81
C GLU A 2 -10.50 0.68 1.48
N ILE A 3 -10.28 -0.32 2.32
CA ILE A 3 -9.02 -0.55 3.04
C ILE A 3 -8.59 -1.98 2.75
N LEU A 4 -7.41 -2.14 2.17
CA LEU A 4 -6.80 -3.44 1.91
C LEU A 4 -5.52 -3.56 2.70
N TRP A 5 -5.39 -4.63 3.48
CA TRP A 5 -4.14 -4.98 4.16
C TRP A 5 -3.25 -5.78 3.22
N LEU A 6 -2.00 -5.34 3.07
CA LEU A 6 -1.02 -5.91 2.16
C LEU A 6 0.09 -6.70 2.87
N GLY A 7 0.09 -6.68 4.21
CA GLY A 7 1.11 -7.32 5.04
C GLY A 7 1.83 -6.29 5.92
N HIS A 8 2.35 -6.72 7.08
CA HIS A 8 3.00 -5.83 8.06
C HIS A 8 2.13 -4.60 8.37
N SER A 9 2.74 -3.41 8.38
CA SER A 9 2.08 -2.11 8.49
C SER A 9 1.63 -1.53 7.14
N CYS A 10 1.67 -2.32 6.07
CA CYS A 10 1.32 -1.84 4.73
C CYS A 10 -0.18 -2.01 4.44
N PHE A 11 -0.83 -0.89 4.17
CA PHE A 11 -2.23 -0.80 3.75
C PHE A 11 -2.37 0.02 2.47
N GLN A 12 -3.26 -0.43 1.61
CA GLN A 12 -3.78 0.37 0.50
C GLN A 12 -5.13 0.95 0.87
N LEU A 13 -5.23 2.26 0.85
CA LEU A 13 -6.47 3.00 1.07
C LEU A 13 -6.96 3.53 -0.27
N ARG A 14 -8.18 3.16 -0.68
CA ARG A 14 -8.85 3.77 -1.84
C ARG A 14 -9.94 4.73 -1.39
N GLY A 15 -9.70 6.01 -1.63
CA GLY A 15 -10.69 7.07 -1.60
C GLY A 15 -11.44 7.17 -2.93
N LYS A 16 -12.34 8.15 -3.05
CA LYS A 16 -13.14 8.36 -4.26
C LYS A 16 -12.29 8.68 -5.50
N ASN A 17 -11.24 9.47 -5.30
CA ASN A 17 -10.40 10.01 -6.39
C ASN A 17 -8.90 9.72 -6.20
N VAL A 18 -8.51 9.02 -5.14
CA VAL A 18 -7.09 8.84 -4.78
C VAL A 18 -6.86 7.47 -4.16
N THR A 19 -5.68 6.91 -4.44
CA THR A 19 -5.17 5.71 -3.77
C THR A 19 -3.93 6.09 -2.98
N LEU A 20 -3.82 5.60 -1.76
CA LEU A 20 -2.69 5.82 -0.87
C LEU A 20 -2.13 4.48 -0.39
N ILE A 21 -0.81 4.38 -0.30
CA ILE A 21 -0.09 3.27 0.32
C ILE A 21 0.60 3.75 1.60
N THR A 22 0.53 2.93 2.64
CA THR A 22 1.25 3.11 3.90
C THR A 22 2.38 2.10 3.99
N ASP A 23 3.53 2.50 4.54
CA ASP A 23 4.67 1.66 4.90
C ASP A 23 4.97 0.49 3.93
N PRO A 24 5.24 0.76 2.64
CA PRO A 24 5.57 -0.28 1.67
C PRO A 24 6.84 -1.02 2.10
N PHE A 25 6.76 -2.35 2.11
CA PHE A 25 7.90 -3.21 2.46
C PHE A 25 8.65 -3.67 1.21
N SER A 26 9.92 -4.06 1.40
CA SER A 26 10.75 -4.57 0.31
C SER A 26 10.26 -5.95 -0.17
N PRO A 27 10.30 -6.23 -1.49
CA PRO A 27 9.98 -7.56 -2.05
C PRO A 27 10.86 -8.70 -1.52
N GLN A 28 12.01 -8.36 -0.92
CA GLN A 28 12.96 -9.34 -0.38
C GLN A 28 12.41 -10.09 0.85
N LEU A 29 11.34 -9.61 1.49
CA LEU A 29 10.66 -10.31 2.58
C LEU A 29 9.77 -11.48 2.11
N GLY A 30 9.70 -11.75 0.80
CA GLY A 30 8.87 -12.83 0.24
C GLY A 30 7.42 -12.44 -0.01
N TYR A 31 7.04 -11.19 0.29
CA TYR A 31 5.75 -10.60 -0.04
C TYR A 31 5.83 -9.81 -1.35
N SER A 32 4.94 -10.09 -2.29
CA SER A 32 4.82 -9.31 -3.53
C SER A 32 3.61 -8.38 -3.43
N LEU A 33 3.89 -7.08 -3.42
CA LEU A 33 2.87 -6.02 -3.48
C LEU A 33 2.17 -5.95 -4.85
N GLY A 34 2.69 -6.65 -5.87
CA GLY A 34 2.22 -6.49 -7.26
C GLY A 34 2.52 -5.09 -7.80
N LYS A 35 1.87 -4.72 -8.92
CA LYS A 35 1.92 -3.35 -9.44
C LYS A 35 0.83 -2.51 -8.80
N ILE A 36 1.20 -1.69 -7.83
CA ILE A 36 0.29 -0.72 -7.21
C ILE A 36 0.55 0.66 -7.81
N ASN A 37 -0.51 1.30 -8.32
CA ASN A 37 -0.46 2.71 -8.73
C ASN A 37 -1.10 3.57 -7.63
N ALA A 38 -0.27 4.07 -6.72
CA ALA A 38 -0.68 4.95 -5.63
C ALA A 38 0.08 6.28 -5.77
N PRO A 39 -0.61 7.40 -6.06
CA PRO A 39 0.02 8.72 -6.15
C PRO A 39 0.56 9.24 -4.80
N ILE A 40 0.13 8.65 -3.68
CA ILE A 40 0.58 9.05 -2.34
C ILE A 40 1.13 7.83 -1.60
N VAL A 41 2.33 7.99 -1.03
CA VAL A 41 3.00 6.99 -0.19
C VAL A 41 3.38 7.67 1.13
N THR A 42 3.15 6.97 2.23
CA THR A 42 3.53 7.42 3.59
C THR A 42 4.45 6.39 4.24
N ILE A 43 5.45 6.87 4.98
CA ILE A 43 6.48 6.07 5.66
C ILE A 43 6.54 6.51 7.13
N SER A 44 6.61 5.56 8.06
CA SER A 44 6.82 5.75 9.50
C SER A 44 8.28 5.59 9.96
#